data_AF-A0A967KYS8-F1
#
_entry.id   AF-A0A967KYS8-F1
#
_cell.length_a   1.000
_cell.length_b   1.000
_cell.length_c   1.000
_cell.angle_alpha   90.00
_cell.angle_beta   90.00
_cell.angle_gamma   90.00
#
_symmetry.space_group_name_H-M   'P 1'
#
loop_
_entity.id
_entity.type
_entity.pdbx_description
1 polymer ?
#
loop_
_entity_poly.entity_id
_entity_poly.type
_entity_poly.pdbx_seq_one_letter_code
_entity_poly.pdbx_strand_id
1 'polypeptide(L)'
;MALPWTKETIAAELALGLICTGAGYFGYYYLIHKVGAYFSSFIFYFIPVFGLLAGHLLLNEKVVLTQIIGVVAIIGGVYLVNRAKLGGTHK
;
A
#
# COMPACT_ATOMS: atom_id res chain seq x y z
N MET A 1 -3.75 17.80 21.92
CA MET A 1 -2.69 18.76 21.58
C MET A 1 -2.81 19.03 20.09
N ALA A 2 -3.38 20.17 19.70
CA ALA A 2 -3.42 20.56 18.29
C ALA A 2 -2.00 20.90 17.86
N LEU A 3 -1.54 20.37 16.72
CA LEU A 3 -0.25 20.76 16.15
C LEU A 3 -0.27 22.27 15.90
N PRO A 4 0.78 23.01 16.29
CA PRO A 4 0.83 24.43 16.01
C PRO A 4 0.83 24.65 14.49
N TRP A 5 0.03 25.61 14.03
CA TRP A 5 -0.02 26.03 12.63
C TRP A 5 1.28 26.76 12.24
N THR A 6 2.35 26.00 12.10
CA THR A 6 3.66 26.46 11.60
C THR A 6 3.75 26.20 10.10
N LYS A 7 4.64 26.95 9.42
CA LYS A 7 4.90 26.76 7.99
C LYS A 7 5.33 25.33 7.66
N GLU A 8 6.06 24.69 8.58
CA GLU A 8 6.54 23.31 8.47
C GLU A 8 5.39 22.30 8.51
N THR A 9 4.48 22.43 9.49
CA THR A 9 3.30 21.55 9.61
C THR A 9 2.40 21.67 8.39
N ILE A 10 2.15 22.91 7.94
CA ILE A 10 1.33 23.17 6.74
C ILE A 10 1.97 22.54 5.50
N ALA A 11 3.29 22.67 5.34
CA ALA A 11 4.01 22.06 4.21
C ALA A 11 3.94 20.52 4.26
N ALA A 12 4.08 19.92 5.43
CA ALA A 12 3.99 18.47 5.61
C ALA A 12 2.57 17.95 5.29
N GLU A 13 1.53 18.62 5.77
CA GLU A 13 0.13 18.25 5.49
C GLU A 13 -0.21 18.42 4.00
N LEU A 14 0.26 19.49 3.37
CA LEU A 14 0.09 19.70 1.92
C LEU A 14 0.79 18.61 1.11
N ALA A 15 2.01 18.23 1.49
CA ALA A 15 2.73 17.14 0.83
C ALA A 15 1.97 15.80 0.98
N LEU A 16 1.47 15.49 2.18
CA LEU A 16 0.68 14.28 2.44
C LEU A 16 -0.61 14.26 1.62
N GLY A 17 -1.33 15.39 1.57
CA GLY A 17 -2.57 15.52 0.82
C GLY A 17 -2.38 15.47 -0.69
N LEU A 18 -1.45 16.25 -1.24
CA LEU A 18 -1.26 16.35 -2.69
C LEU A 18 -0.50 15.16 -3.27
N ILE A 19 0.57 14.74 -2.61
CA ILE A 19 1.48 13.71 -3.15
C ILE A 19 0.99 12.33 -2.74
N CYS A 20 0.87 12.04 -1.45
CA CYS A 20 0.52 10.70 -0.99
C CYS A 20 -0.92 10.34 -1.34
N THR A 21 -1.85 11.29 -1.22
CA THR A 21 -3.28 11.03 -1.42
C THR A 21 -3.72 11.40 -2.84
N GLY A 22 -3.55 12.65 -3.26
CA GLY A 22 -4.00 13.15 -4.56
C GLY A 22 -3.37 12.40 -5.74
N ALA A 23 -2.04 12.43 -5.85
CA ALA A 23 -1.33 11.74 -6.92
C ALA A 23 -1.48 10.21 -6.83
N GLY A 24 -1.50 9.66 -5.61
CA GLY A 24 -1.74 8.23 -5.37
C GLY A 24 -3.10 7.76 -5.91
N TYR A 25 -4.19 8.46 -5.57
CA TYR A 25 -5.53 8.13 -6.07
C TYR A 25 -5.66 8.37 -7.57
N PHE A 26 -5.05 9.44 -8.10
CA PHE A 26 -5.03 9.66 -9.54
C PHE A 26 -4.40 8.47 -10.28
N GLY A 27 -3.23 8.01 -9.82
CA GLY A 27 -2.57 6.82 -10.37
C GLY A 27 -3.42 5.56 -10.24
N TYR A 28 -4.04 5.35 -9.07
CA TYR A 28 -4.93 4.21 -8.83
C TYR A 28 -6.15 4.20 -9.77
N TYR A 29 -6.84 5.34 -9.92
CA TYR A 29 -7.98 5.44 -10.83
C TYR A 29 -7.59 5.34 -12.30
N TYR A 30 -6.43 5.88 -12.67
CA TYR A 30 -5.87 5.67 -14.00
C TYR A 30 -5.65 4.17 -14.27
N LEU A 31 -5.14 3.44 -13.29
CA LEU A 31 -4.95 2.00 -13.41
C LEU A 31 -6.28 1.25 -13.53
N ILE A 32 -7.29 1.63 -12.74
CA ILE A 32 -8.65 1.07 -12.88
C ILE A 32 -9.17 1.25 -14.30
N HIS A 33 -8.99 2.44 -14.90
CA HIS A 33 -9.44 2.68 -16.27
C HIS A 33 -8.67 1.86 -17.31
N LYS A 34 -7.37 1.60 -17.07
CA LYS A 34 -6.51 0.91 -18.05
C LYS A 34 -6.60 -0.61 -17.99
N VAL A 35 -6.67 -1.20 -16.79
CA VAL A 35 -6.57 -2.66 -16.57
C VAL A 35 -7.71 -3.23 -15.71
N GLY A 36 -8.67 -2.40 -15.32
CA GLY A 36 -9.84 -2.80 -14.54
C GLY A 36 -9.60 -2.83 -13.03
N ALA A 37 -10.71 -2.84 -12.29
CA ALA A 37 -10.71 -2.80 -10.83
C ALA A 37 -10.09 -4.06 -10.19
N TYR A 38 -10.25 -5.23 -10.81
CA TYR A 38 -9.71 -6.49 -10.29
C TYR A 38 -8.18 -6.46 -10.24
N PHE A 39 -7.51 -6.17 -11.36
CA PHE A 39 -6.05 -6.10 -11.42
C PHE A 39 -5.49 -4.95 -10.59
N SER A 40 -6.17 -3.79 -10.58
CA SER A 40 -5.72 -2.63 -9.81
C SER A 40 -5.73 -2.87 -8.30
N SER A 41 -6.62 -3.74 -7.82
CA SER A 41 -6.71 -4.09 -6.39
C SER A 41 -5.46 -4.81 -5.87
N PHE A 42 -4.66 -5.43 -6.76
CA PHE A 42 -3.43 -6.11 -6.35
C PHE A 42 -2.37 -5.15 -5.79
N ILE A 43 -2.40 -3.87 -6.14
CA ILE A 43 -1.46 -2.88 -5.61
C ILE A 43 -1.52 -2.81 -4.08
N PHE A 44 -2.72 -2.91 -3.49
CA PHE A 44 -2.89 -2.85 -2.05
C PHE A 44 -2.25 -4.05 -1.33
N TYR A 45 -2.08 -5.19 -2.01
CA TYR A 45 -1.40 -6.35 -1.44
C TYR A 45 0.10 -6.14 -1.26
N PHE A 46 0.69 -5.17 -1.96
CA PHE A 46 2.10 -4.81 -1.80
C PHE A 46 2.35 -3.80 -0.68
N ILE A 47 1.31 -3.16 -0.11
CA ILE A 47 1.45 -2.23 1.02
C ILE A 47 2.29 -2.78 2.16
N PRO A 48 2.06 -4.00 2.70
CA PRO A 48 2.88 -4.51 3.79
C PRO A 48 4.35 -4.72 3.41
N VAL A 49 4.64 -5.08 2.15
CA VAL A 49 6.00 -5.26 1.65
C VAL A 49 6.72 -3.92 1.57
N PHE A 50 6.09 -2.93 0.91
CA PHE A 50 6.65 -1.58 0.81
C PHE A 50 6.74 -0.88 2.17
N GLY A 51 5.79 -1.13 3.07
CA GLY A 51 5.82 -0.62 4.44
C GLY A 51 7.03 -1.14 5.21
N LEU A 52 7.31 -2.44 5.15
CA LEU A 52 8.49 -3.02 5.79
C LEU A 52 9.80 -2.51 5.18
N LEU A 53 9.86 -2.41 3.84
CA LEU A 53 11.03 -1.89 3.14
C LEU A 53 11.27 -0.41 3.46
N ALA A 54 10.23 0.41 3.44
CA ALA A 54 10.32 1.83 3.76
C ALA A 54 10.69 2.05 5.24
N GLY A 55 10.14 1.28 6.18
CA GLY A 55 10.53 1.33 7.59
C GLY A 55 12.01 1.00 7.79
N HIS A 56 12.52 -0.02 7.11
CA HIS A 56 13.94 -0.35 7.16
C HIS A 56 14.83 0.72 6.51
N LEU A 57 14.47 1.21 5.32
CA LEU A 57 15.32 2.12 4.55
C LEU A 57 15.26 3.58 5.04
N LEU A 58 14.07 4.08 5.38
CA LEU A 58 13.87 5.48 5.76
C LEU A 58 13.99 5.68 7.27
N LEU A 59 13.49 4.75 8.07
CA LEU A 59 13.47 4.85 9.53
C LEU A 59 14.60 4.06 10.20
N ASN A 60 15.41 3.32 9.43
CA ASN A 60 16.49 2.44 9.94
C ASN A 60 15.97 1.40 10.96
N GLU A 61 14.72 0.98 10.81
CA GLU A 61 14.14 -0.04 11.70
C GLU A 61 14.82 -1.39 11.47
N LYS A 62 15.07 -2.12 12.55
CA LYS A 62 15.55 -3.50 12.45
C LYS A 62 14.40 -4.39 12.01
N VAL A 63 14.55 -5.00 10.83
CA VAL A 63 13.59 -6.00 10.35
C VAL A 63 13.68 -7.23 11.25
N VAL A 64 12.63 -7.47 12.03
CA VAL A 64 12.54 -8.64 12.92
C VAL A 64 11.79 -9.78 12.22
N LEU A 65 12.10 -11.01 12.62
CA LEU A 65 11.53 -12.21 12.00
C LEU A 65 10.00 -12.25 12.07
N THR A 66 9.41 -11.69 13.13
CA THR A 66 7.94 -11.60 13.28
C THR A 66 7.29 -10.73 12.20
N GLN A 67 7.93 -9.65 11.76
CA GLN A 67 7.44 -8.82 10.66
C GLN A 67 7.46 -9.57 9.33
N ILE A 68 8.55 -10.33 9.07
CA ILE A 68 8.67 -11.17 7.88
C ILE A 68 7.56 -12.23 7.85
N ILE A 69 7.33 -12.91 8.97
CA ILE A 69 6.25 -13.89 9.10
C ILE A 69 4.89 -13.23 8.84
N GLY A 70 4.66 -12.03 9.36
CA GLY A 70 3.44 -11.25 9.10
C GLY A 70 3.23 -10.95 7.62
N VAL A 71 4.28 -10.48 6.92
CA VAL A 71 4.23 -10.22 5.47
C VAL A 71 3.92 -11.51 4.70
N VAL A 72 4.59 -12.62 5.02
CA VAL A 72 4.35 -13.93 4.39
C VAL A 72 2.93 -14.40 4.64
N ALA A 73 2.41 -14.24 5.86
CA ALA A 73 1.04 -14.62 6.21
C ALA A 73 -0.01 -13.80 5.43
N ILE A 74 0.20 -12.48 5.28
CA ILE A 74 -0.70 -11.62 4.49
C ILE A 74 -0.69 -12.04 3.01
N ILE A 75 0.49 -12.19 2.41
CA ILE A 75 0.61 -12.61 1.01
C ILE A 75 0.01 -14.02 0.81
N GLY A 76 0.28 -14.94 1.72
CA GLY A 76 -0.28 -16.29 1.71
C GLY A 76 -1.81 -16.30 1.82
N GLY A 77 -2.38 -15.49 2.72
CA GLY A 77 -3.83 -15.34 2.87
C GLY A 77 -4.48 -14.77 1.61
N VAL A 78 -3.89 -13.72 1.03
CA VAL A 78 -4.34 -13.12 -0.23
C VAL A 78 -4.30 -14.15 -1.35
N TYR A 79 -3.22 -14.92 -1.47
CA TYR A 79 -3.09 -15.99 -2.45
C TYR A 79 -4.19 -17.05 -2.25
N LEU A 80 -4.40 -17.52 -1.02
CA LEU A 80 -5.40 -18.54 -0.73
C LEU A 80 -6.82 -18.10 -1.08
N VAL A 81 -7.17 -16.84 -0.81
CA VAL A 81 -8.50 -16.27 -1.16
C VAL A 81 -8.64 -16.09 -2.67
N ASN A 82 -7.59 -15.63 -3.35
CA ASN A 82 -7.65 -15.35 -4.78
C ASN A 82 -7.40 -16.58 -5.67
N ARG A 83 -6.89 -17.70 -5.13
CA ARG A 83 -6.58 -18.91 -5.91
C ARG A 83 -7.78 -19.45 -6.69
N ALA A 84 -8.99 -19.34 -6.13
CA ALA A 84 -10.22 -19.80 -6.77
C ALA A 84 -10.63 -18.90 -7.97
N LYS A 85 -10.25 -17.62 -7.97
CA LYS A 85 -10.47 -16.69 -9.08
C LYS A 85 -9.41 -16.81 -10.17
N LEU A 86 -8.19 -17.21 -9.82
CA LEU A 86 -7.08 -17.44 -10.76
C LEU A 86 -7.21 -18.74 -11.56
N GLY A 87 -8.02 -19.71 -11.09
CA GLY A 87 -8.20 -21.03 -11.68
C GLY A 87 -9.30 -21.18 -12.75
N GLY A 88 -9.98 -20.11 -13.17
CA GLY A 88 -10.85 -20.14 -14.35
C GLY A 88 -12.08 -21.05 -14.27
N THR A 89 -12.92 -20.96 -13.24
CA THR A 89 -14.31 -21.43 -13.38
C THR A 89 -15.15 -20.33 -14.00
N HIS A 90 -15.11 -20.27 -15.32
CA HIS A 90 -16.18 -19.69 -16.12
C HIS A 90 -17.41 -20.61 -15.94
N LYS A 91 -18.27 -20.26 -14.99
CA LYS A 91 -19.69 -20.61 -15.06
C LYS A 91 -20.47 -19.31 -15.02
#